data_AF-A0A2A5DFF7-F1
#
_entry.id   AF-A0A2A5DFF7-F1
#
_cell.length_a   1.000
_cell.length_b   1.000
_cell.length_c   1.000
_cell.angle_alpha   90.00
_cell.angle_beta   90.00
_cell.angle_gamma   90.00
#
_symmetry.space_group_name_H-M   'P 1'
#
loop_
_entity.id
_entity.type
_entity.pdbx_description
1 polymer ?
#
loop_
_entity_poly.entity_id
_entity_poly.type
_entity_poly.pdbx_seq_one_letter_code
_entity_poly.pdbx_strand_id
1 'polypeptide(L)'
;MISLLVSLVLASAQQAPSLPFDFELPQGYDAFEESDEGPSSWVSTRKDRGASFRVRHFLLGARDPIPSAVAKDIRDRMWAPRLKGIEHEFKAWTGLVDGIDAAGWVIRYQGNRKQMTILQRIAVQGDSMTMLVWEGPYAGLDGASEILDGFHIPDTWLSIPAPETDIYRGLGASAIAPKFPGSLDIDIFAHAFLADAYFTVRLTYTPDLAPIASQDFSWQLPLGAIEQEQQDDLGGRRIVYRIPVDEASGRGSNYGITRLQGQEFSALNPLWLALPSPAAAMPNVQAPAWRLQITHLANLEAISTSVVRRRFDESTKAIVTEFAGLDAGIAWPFFLIGDYELRQTAGRNWHLRLNSNASLEEESMREVVRLHKVLDQWMPGADSTWTVASFPVIGDRVMPGLLVLDEDMGWFTAPVDGVLSGILDGGLTRRTALARLLCQEPFGARLHGRGSAAHFLESSLAEYSTWRLLEAAGNQDDADALLAHWIARESQAGKLPQPLSLLEIGDLIGPRRLLSFGALVWRAIEQNCGRTAFDAILQQQLRTSTSWTTQDLETALKAAQPDFAWDTFFLQHVYGRHLPSDA
;
A
#
# COMPACT_ATOMS: atom_id res chain seq x y z
N MET A 1 50.46 -28.09 51.33
CA MET A 1 50.23 -28.56 49.94
C MET A 1 48.73 -28.63 49.74
N ILE A 2 48.10 -27.52 49.35
CA ILE A 2 47.76 -27.09 47.97
C ILE A 2 46.47 -27.76 47.44
N SER A 3 45.59 -26.88 46.93
CA SER A 3 44.36 -27.05 46.11
C SER A 3 43.05 -26.97 46.89
N LEU A 4 42.37 -25.81 47.02
CA LEU A 4 41.80 -24.88 46.01
C LEU A 4 40.83 -25.58 45.05
N LEU A 5 39.53 -25.52 45.36
CA LEU A 5 38.43 -25.70 44.41
C LEU A 5 37.37 -24.64 44.69
N VAL A 6 37.45 -23.59 43.89
CA VAL A 6 36.51 -22.49 43.76
C VAL A 6 35.21 -23.04 43.17
N SER A 7 34.10 -22.89 43.90
CA SER A 7 32.77 -23.11 43.34
C SER A 7 32.39 -21.86 42.52
N LEU A 8 32.42 -21.99 41.20
CA LEU A 8 31.84 -21.03 40.27
C LEU A 8 30.32 -20.98 40.49
N VAL A 9 29.85 -19.85 41.00
CA VAL A 9 28.47 -19.41 40.78
C VAL A 9 28.39 -18.93 39.34
N LEU A 10 27.77 -19.72 38.48
CA LEU A 10 27.31 -19.27 37.16
C LEU A 10 26.23 -18.20 37.39
N ALA A 11 26.65 -16.93 37.42
CA ALA A 11 25.74 -15.83 37.15
C ALA A 11 25.28 -16.00 35.70
N SER A 12 23.98 -16.23 35.53
CA SER A 12 23.31 -16.17 34.23
C SER A 12 23.63 -14.81 33.60
N ALA A 13 24.44 -14.81 32.55
CA ALA A 13 24.53 -13.66 31.66
C ALA A 13 23.13 -13.45 31.07
N GLN A 14 22.44 -12.40 31.50
CA GLN A 14 21.33 -11.84 30.74
C GLN A 14 21.87 -11.59 29.33
N GLN A 15 21.32 -12.31 28.33
CA GLN A 15 21.57 -12.00 26.94
C GLN A 15 21.25 -10.52 26.74
N ALA A 16 22.27 -9.73 26.41
CA ALA A 16 22.06 -8.37 25.94
C ALA A 16 21.10 -8.44 24.73
N PRO A 17 20.12 -7.53 24.62
CA PRO A 17 19.30 -7.46 23.41
C PRO A 17 20.24 -7.32 22.21
N SER A 18 20.09 -8.21 21.22
CA SER A 18 20.87 -8.13 19.98
C SER A 18 20.62 -6.77 19.35
N LEU A 19 21.64 -5.92 19.29
CA LEU A 19 21.57 -4.64 18.62
C LEU A 19 21.23 -4.88 17.14
N PRO A 20 20.42 -4.02 16.51
CA PRO A 20 20.05 -4.17 15.11
C PRO A 20 21.17 -3.74 14.14
N PHE A 21 22.30 -3.23 14.65
CA PHE A 21 23.46 -2.79 13.88
C PHE A 21 24.75 -3.28 14.54
N ASP A 22 25.78 -3.44 13.73
CA ASP A 22 27.16 -3.61 14.18
C ASP A 22 27.85 -2.24 14.17
N PHE A 23 28.32 -1.80 15.34
CA PHE A 23 29.06 -0.54 15.47
C PHE A 23 30.25 -0.71 16.41
N GLU A 24 31.45 -0.70 15.84
CA GLU A 24 32.69 -0.83 16.61
C GLU A 24 32.98 0.44 17.39
N LEU A 25 32.88 0.36 18.72
CA LEU A 25 33.16 1.47 19.61
C LEU A 25 34.66 1.53 19.98
N PRO A 26 35.24 2.73 20.17
CA PRO A 26 36.58 2.87 20.73
C PRO A 26 36.69 2.22 22.12
N GLN A 27 37.91 1.82 22.48
CA GLN A 27 38.19 1.33 23.82
C GLN A 27 37.77 2.34 24.91
N GLY A 28 36.99 1.86 25.89
CA GLY A 28 36.54 2.62 27.06
C GLY A 28 35.13 3.21 26.95
N TYR A 29 34.39 2.92 25.89
CA TYR A 29 32.94 3.13 25.84
C TYR A 29 32.21 1.90 26.40
N ASP A 30 31.10 2.15 27.09
CA ASP A 30 30.17 1.10 27.51
C ASP A 30 29.45 0.50 26.26
N ALA A 31 28.88 -0.69 26.37
CA ALA A 31 28.05 -1.24 25.31
C ALA A 31 26.86 -0.31 25.01
N PHE A 32 26.31 -0.36 23.79
CA PHE A 32 25.08 0.38 23.50
C PHE A 32 23.93 -0.15 24.34
N GLU A 33 23.21 0.78 24.94
CA GLU A 33 21.95 0.54 25.61
C GLU A 33 20.84 1.27 24.87
N GLU A 34 19.66 0.65 24.79
CA GLU A 34 18.47 1.30 24.26
C GLU A 34 18.13 2.49 25.17
N SER A 35 17.85 3.64 24.56
CA SER A 35 17.67 4.91 25.24
C SER A 35 16.19 5.27 25.33
N ASP A 36 15.76 5.75 26.49
CA ASP A 36 14.40 6.28 26.70
C ASP A 36 14.12 7.57 25.90
N GLU A 37 15.12 8.13 25.20
CA GLU A 37 14.99 9.34 24.37
C GLU A 37 14.19 9.11 23.07
N GLY A 38 13.78 7.86 22.79
CA GLY A 38 12.86 7.52 21.70
C GLY A 38 13.02 6.06 21.24
N PRO A 39 11.99 5.47 20.60
CA PRO A 39 12.12 4.15 19.99
C PRO A 39 13.19 4.17 18.90
N SER A 40 13.96 3.09 18.79
CA SER A 40 15.14 3.00 17.91
C SER A 40 16.20 4.07 18.19
N SER A 41 16.46 4.35 19.47
CA SER A 41 17.56 5.19 19.95
C SER A 41 18.48 4.36 20.81
N TRP A 42 19.79 4.41 20.54
CA TRP A 42 20.80 3.73 21.33
C TRP A 42 21.88 4.70 21.72
N VAL A 43 22.34 4.59 22.96
CA VAL A 43 23.42 5.41 23.50
C VAL A 43 24.52 4.53 24.05
N SER A 44 25.76 4.89 23.74
CA SER A 44 26.94 4.36 24.40
C SER A 44 27.67 5.53 25.05
N THR A 45 27.99 5.39 26.33
CA THR A 45 28.62 6.47 27.11
C THR A 45 30.02 6.10 27.54
N ARG A 46 30.85 7.13 27.70
CA ARG A 46 32.20 7.04 28.21
C ARG A 46 32.34 8.00 29.39
N LYS A 47 32.14 7.45 30.60
CA LYS A 47 32.01 8.21 31.86
C LYS A 47 33.31 8.93 32.26
N ASP A 48 34.47 8.39 31.93
CA ASP A 48 35.78 8.98 32.28
C ASP A 48 36.10 10.27 31.50
N ARG A 49 35.50 10.47 30.32
CA ARG A 49 35.79 11.60 29.42
C ARG A 49 34.59 12.45 29.07
N GLY A 50 33.40 12.12 29.57
CA GLY A 50 32.17 12.85 29.26
C GLY A 50 31.87 12.84 27.76
N ALA A 51 32.00 11.66 27.14
CA ALA A 51 31.73 11.46 25.72
C ALA A 51 30.62 10.43 25.50
N SER A 52 29.87 10.55 24.41
CA SER A 52 28.81 9.60 24.06
C SER A 52 28.63 9.47 22.56
N PHE A 53 28.36 8.25 22.10
CA PHE A 53 27.77 7.97 20.79
C PHE A 53 26.27 7.79 20.95
N ARG A 54 25.49 8.34 20.03
CA ARG A 54 24.06 8.11 19.90
C ARG A 54 23.75 7.72 18.47
N VAL A 55 23.03 6.62 18.31
CA VAL A 55 22.49 6.16 17.03
C VAL A 55 20.98 6.27 17.15
N ARG A 56 20.35 6.92 16.18
CA ARG A 56 18.89 6.99 16.10
C ARG A 56 18.44 6.66 14.69
N HIS A 57 17.41 5.86 14.59
CA HIS A 57 16.71 5.60 13.35
C HIS A 57 15.29 6.17 13.43
N PHE A 58 14.87 6.82 12.35
CA PHE A 58 13.55 7.44 12.23
C PHE A 58 12.97 7.13 10.86
N LEU A 59 11.65 7.22 10.78
CA LEU A 59 10.93 7.33 9.53
C LEU A 59 10.34 8.73 9.42
N LEU A 60 10.56 9.36 8.27
CA LEU A 60 10.16 10.73 7.99
C LEU A 60 8.77 10.75 7.39
N GLY A 61 7.94 11.73 7.80
CA GLY A 61 6.60 11.94 7.23
C GLY A 61 6.60 12.41 5.77
N ALA A 62 7.77 12.68 5.18
CA ALA A 62 7.96 13.05 3.79
C ALA A 62 9.09 12.20 3.18
N ARG A 63 8.91 11.77 1.91
CA ARG A 63 9.88 10.96 1.15
C ARG A 63 10.96 11.84 0.51
N ASP A 64 12.18 11.30 0.45
CA ASP A 64 13.40 11.88 -0.15
C ASP A 64 13.72 13.31 0.33
N PRO A 65 13.58 13.65 1.62
CA PRO A 65 13.95 14.98 2.07
C PRO A 65 15.46 15.16 1.93
N ILE A 66 15.84 16.33 1.41
CA ILE A 66 17.23 16.67 1.18
C ILE A 66 17.97 16.62 2.53
N PRO A 67 19.00 15.77 2.71
CA PRO A 67 19.65 15.58 4.01
C PRO A 67 20.09 16.88 4.67
N SER A 68 20.55 17.86 3.88
CA SER A 68 20.97 19.17 4.37
C SER A 68 19.82 20.02 4.92
N ALA A 69 18.61 19.88 4.38
CA ALA A 69 17.40 20.53 4.90
C ALA A 69 16.99 19.92 6.24
N VAL A 70 17.03 18.59 6.35
CA VAL A 70 16.75 17.87 7.60
C VAL A 70 17.79 18.21 8.67
N ALA A 71 19.07 18.25 8.31
CA ALA A 71 20.14 18.64 9.22
C ALA A 71 19.98 20.07 9.74
N LYS A 72 19.59 21.01 8.87
CA LYS A 72 19.31 22.39 9.27
C LYS A 72 18.13 22.46 10.25
N ASP A 73 17.07 21.73 9.97
CA ASP A 73 15.90 21.68 10.82
C ASP A 73 16.21 21.10 12.22
N ILE A 74 16.94 19.99 12.30
CA ILE A 74 17.39 19.43 13.58
C ILE A 74 18.29 20.42 14.33
N ARG A 75 19.19 21.12 13.63
CA ARG A 75 19.98 22.19 14.25
C ARG A 75 19.10 23.26 14.87
N ASP A 76 18.09 23.75 14.15
CA ASP A 76 17.24 24.85 14.59
C ASP A 76 16.33 24.44 15.75
N ARG A 77 15.83 23.19 15.77
CA ARG A 77 14.95 22.69 16.83
C ARG A 77 15.68 22.15 18.06
N MET A 78 16.86 21.54 17.89
CA MET A 78 17.54 20.79 18.96
C MET A 78 18.82 21.47 19.43
N TRP A 79 19.74 21.77 18.51
CA TRP A 79 21.08 22.23 18.89
C TRP A 79 21.13 23.72 19.23
N ALA A 80 20.50 24.58 18.43
CA ALA A 80 20.51 26.02 18.66
C ALA A 80 19.85 26.41 19.99
N PRO A 81 18.70 25.81 20.40
CA PRO A 81 18.14 26.06 21.72
C PRO A 81 19.05 25.57 22.86
N ARG A 82 19.66 24.39 22.70
CA ARG A 82 20.56 23.78 23.72
C ARG A 82 21.84 24.59 23.94
N LEU A 83 22.35 25.26 22.92
CA LEU A 83 23.60 26.05 22.97
C LEU A 83 23.37 27.55 23.19
N LYS A 84 22.12 27.95 23.48
CA LYS A 84 21.80 29.36 23.72
C LYS A 84 22.58 29.90 24.92
N GLY A 85 23.36 30.96 24.69
CA GLY A 85 24.20 31.58 25.72
C GLY A 85 25.54 30.91 25.96
N ILE A 86 25.89 29.88 25.18
CA ILE A 86 27.19 29.21 25.17
C ILE A 86 27.96 29.68 23.93
N GLU A 87 29.26 29.95 24.03
CA GLU A 87 30.09 30.24 22.85
C GLU A 87 30.20 28.97 21.99
N HIS A 88 29.75 29.07 20.73
CA HIS A 88 29.70 27.93 19.82
C HIS A 88 29.88 28.34 18.34
N GLU A 89 30.29 27.38 17.52
CA GLU A 89 30.44 27.49 16.07
C GLU A 89 29.76 26.29 15.40
N PHE A 90 28.87 26.57 14.42
CA PHE A 90 28.27 25.55 13.57
C PHE A 90 29.00 25.49 12.22
N LYS A 91 29.60 24.35 11.91
CA LYS A 91 30.15 24.07 10.57
C LYS A 91 29.33 22.97 9.90
N ALA A 92 28.75 23.26 8.74
CA ALA A 92 28.02 22.26 7.97
C ALA A 92 28.96 21.14 7.50
N TRP A 93 28.44 19.92 7.46
CA TRP A 93 29.12 18.75 6.91
C TRP A 93 28.22 18.10 5.86
N THR A 94 28.84 17.61 4.79
CA THR A 94 28.21 16.84 3.72
C THR A 94 29.17 15.72 3.32
N GLY A 95 28.65 14.52 3.07
CA GLY A 95 29.45 13.36 2.70
C GLY A 95 28.56 12.15 2.48
N LEU A 96 29.15 10.96 2.59
CA LEU A 96 28.45 9.70 2.48
C LEU A 96 28.47 8.98 3.84
N VAL A 97 27.38 8.28 4.16
CA VAL A 97 27.33 7.27 5.22
C VAL A 97 26.77 6.01 4.58
N ASP A 98 27.54 4.92 4.62
CA ASP A 98 27.19 3.66 3.95
C ASP A 98 26.82 3.82 2.45
N GLY A 99 27.52 4.71 1.75
CA GLY A 99 27.26 5.01 0.34
C GLY A 99 26.02 5.88 0.06
N ILE A 100 25.28 6.31 1.09
CA ILE A 100 24.09 7.17 0.99
C ILE A 100 24.46 8.63 1.26
N ASP A 101 23.92 9.56 0.47
CA ASP A 101 24.08 10.99 0.65
C ASP A 101 23.65 11.42 2.06
N ALA A 102 24.56 12.08 2.77
CA ALA A 102 24.37 12.49 4.14
C ALA A 102 24.79 13.94 4.37
N ALA A 103 24.15 14.57 5.35
CA ALA A 103 24.52 15.90 5.81
C ALA A 103 24.47 15.99 7.33
N GLY A 104 25.03 17.06 7.89
CA GLY A 104 25.04 17.25 9.33
C GLY A 104 25.84 18.45 9.75
N TRP A 105 26.30 18.41 11.00
CA TRP A 105 27.00 19.53 11.63
C TRP A 105 28.20 19.05 12.44
N VAL A 106 29.27 19.83 12.37
CA VAL A 106 30.34 19.84 13.36
C VAL A 106 30.12 21.07 14.21
N ILE A 107 29.76 20.87 15.48
CA ILE A 107 29.42 21.95 16.41
C ILE A 107 30.49 22.00 17.48
N ARG A 108 31.27 23.07 17.51
CA ARG A 108 32.29 23.30 18.55
C ARG A 108 31.71 24.23 19.59
N TYR A 109 31.82 23.89 20.88
CA TYR A 109 31.31 24.73 21.96
C TYR A 109 32.15 24.64 23.23
N GLN A 110 32.04 25.63 24.12
CA GLN A 110 32.71 25.62 25.42
C GLN A 110 31.81 25.01 26.50
N GLY A 111 32.13 23.80 26.98
CA GLY A 111 31.40 23.10 28.03
C GLY A 111 32.28 22.85 29.27
N ASN A 112 31.83 23.22 30.47
CA ASN A 112 32.56 23.00 31.72
C ASN A 112 34.06 23.39 31.67
N ARG A 113 34.36 24.56 31.08
CA ARG A 113 35.73 25.11 30.86
C ARG A 113 36.63 24.24 29.94
N LYS A 114 36.03 23.38 29.12
CA LYS A 114 36.73 22.56 28.12
C LYS A 114 36.05 22.73 26.76
N GLN A 115 36.85 22.62 25.71
CA GLN A 115 36.33 22.62 24.35
C GLN A 115 35.71 21.25 24.04
N MET A 116 34.41 21.28 23.74
CA MET A 116 33.61 20.13 23.38
C MET A 116 33.22 20.22 21.91
N THR A 117 32.96 19.07 21.31
CA THR A 117 32.49 18.97 19.92
C THR A 117 31.31 18.02 19.85
N ILE A 118 30.32 18.39 19.05
CA ILE A 118 29.27 17.51 18.57
C ILE A 118 29.52 17.24 17.09
N LEU A 119 29.57 15.97 16.72
CA LEU A 119 29.47 15.51 15.34
C LEU A 119 28.07 14.98 15.11
N GLN A 120 27.43 15.41 14.03
CA GLN A 120 26.16 14.89 13.57
C GLN A 120 26.29 14.43 12.12
N ARG A 121 25.72 13.27 11.84
CA ARG A 121 25.49 12.71 10.49
C ARG A 121 24.02 12.35 10.37
N ILE A 122 23.41 12.71 9.26
CA ILE A 122 22.02 12.38 8.92
C ILE A 122 22.06 11.83 7.52
N ALA A 123 21.83 10.52 7.40
CA ALA A 123 21.63 9.84 6.14
C ALA A 123 20.12 9.67 5.93
N VAL A 124 19.65 9.95 4.73
CA VAL A 124 18.24 9.80 4.37
C VAL A 124 18.14 8.96 3.10
N GLN A 125 17.29 7.94 3.11
CA GLN A 125 16.98 7.13 1.95
C GLN A 125 15.49 6.80 1.93
N GLY A 126 14.77 7.24 0.91
CA GLY A 126 13.31 7.14 0.91
C GLY A 126 12.71 7.96 2.04
N ASP A 127 11.99 7.31 2.94
CA ASP A 127 11.52 7.90 4.19
C ASP A 127 12.33 7.45 5.41
N SER A 128 13.35 6.61 5.23
CA SER A 128 14.27 6.25 6.31
C SER A 128 15.28 7.36 6.59
N MET A 129 15.46 7.67 7.87
CA MET A 129 16.50 8.56 8.35
C MET A 129 17.32 7.90 9.45
N THR A 130 18.62 7.81 9.23
CA THR A 130 19.58 7.43 10.26
C THR A 130 20.33 8.67 10.73
N MET A 131 20.23 8.98 12.02
CA MET A 131 20.98 10.05 12.68
C MET A 131 22.04 9.46 13.60
N LEU A 132 23.30 9.79 13.32
CA LEU A 132 24.45 9.41 14.13
C LEU A 132 25.00 10.66 14.80
N VAL A 133 25.20 10.60 16.10
CA VAL A 133 25.72 11.71 16.90
C VAL A 133 26.86 11.23 17.76
N TRP A 134 27.95 11.99 17.78
CA TRP A 134 28.96 11.89 18.82
C TRP A 134 29.09 13.22 19.53
N GLU A 135 29.19 13.20 20.85
CA GLU A 135 29.45 14.37 21.68
C GLU A 135 30.64 14.06 22.59
N GLY A 136 31.68 14.90 22.61
CA GLY A 136 32.85 14.65 23.44
C GLY A 136 33.95 15.71 23.34
N PRO A 137 35.10 15.51 24.01
CA PRO A 137 36.22 16.46 23.98
C PRO A 137 36.86 16.58 22.61
N TYR A 138 37.31 17.79 22.22
CA TYR A 138 37.92 18.05 20.92
C TYR A 138 39.03 17.06 20.50
N ALA A 139 39.83 16.57 21.46
CA ALA A 139 40.91 15.61 21.20
C ALA A 139 40.44 14.24 20.65
N GLY A 140 39.15 13.90 20.77
CA GLY A 140 38.56 12.67 20.22
C GLY A 140 37.89 12.86 18.86
N LEU A 141 37.94 14.06 18.28
CA LEU A 141 37.19 14.44 17.09
C LEU A 141 37.47 13.54 15.88
N ASP A 142 38.74 13.34 15.55
CA ASP A 142 39.13 12.65 14.30
C ASP A 142 38.69 11.18 14.34
N GLY A 143 38.99 10.47 15.44
CA GLY A 143 38.56 9.08 15.61
C GLY A 143 37.04 8.93 15.68
N ALA A 144 36.32 9.88 16.30
CA ALA A 144 34.86 9.86 16.29
C ALA A 144 34.28 10.12 14.90
N SER A 145 34.91 10.97 14.08
CA SER A 145 34.49 11.20 12.70
C SER A 145 34.64 9.94 11.87
N GLU A 146 35.80 9.29 11.91
CA GLU A 146 36.05 8.03 11.19
C GLU A 146 35.03 6.95 11.53
N ILE A 147 34.67 6.83 12.81
CA ILE A 147 33.68 5.86 13.27
C ILE A 147 32.27 6.18 12.78
N LEU A 148 31.84 7.45 12.85
CA LEU A 148 30.52 7.84 12.35
C LEU A 148 30.43 7.70 10.82
N ASP A 149 31.50 8.03 10.10
CA ASP A 149 31.55 7.96 8.64
C ASP A 149 31.61 6.50 8.15
N GLY A 150 32.12 5.57 8.98
CA GLY A 150 32.16 4.13 8.73
C GLY A 150 30.92 3.34 9.17
N PHE A 151 29.88 3.99 9.73
CA PHE A 151 28.65 3.32 10.13
C PHE A 151 27.99 2.64 8.93
N HIS A 152 27.66 1.35 9.07
CA HIS A 152 26.87 0.60 8.09
C HIS A 152 25.42 0.61 8.55
N ILE A 153 24.52 1.07 7.67
CA ILE A 153 23.11 1.15 7.99
C ILE A 153 22.51 -0.24 7.83
N PRO A 154 21.87 -0.81 8.86
CA PRO A 154 21.25 -2.12 8.75
C PRO A 154 20.25 -2.17 7.60
N ASP A 155 20.26 -3.26 6.83
CA ASP A 155 19.29 -3.46 5.74
C ASP A 155 17.83 -3.33 6.23
N THR A 156 17.56 -3.74 7.48
CA THR A 156 16.25 -3.62 8.14
C THR A 156 15.80 -2.18 8.45
N TRP A 157 16.69 -1.21 8.29
CA TRP A 157 16.44 0.23 8.45
C TRP A 157 16.32 0.94 7.12
N LEU A 158 16.77 0.33 6.03
CA LEU A 158 16.64 0.92 4.70
C LEU A 158 15.18 0.78 4.28
N SER A 159 14.62 1.85 3.70
CA SER A 159 13.30 1.74 3.07
C SER A 159 13.44 0.73 1.94
N ILE A 160 12.77 -0.41 2.09
CA ILE A 160 12.66 -1.33 0.97
C ILE A 160 11.80 -0.59 -0.07
N PRO A 161 12.26 -0.43 -1.31
CA PRO A 161 11.39 0.08 -2.37
C PRO A 161 10.12 -0.75 -2.35
N ALA A 162 8.96 -0.09 -2.19
CA ALA A 162 7.67 -0.78 -2.09
C ALA A 162 7.60 -1.90 -3.15
N PRO A 163 7.28 -3.15 -2.77
CA PRO A 163 7.32 -4.26 -3.71
C PRO A 163 6.53 -3.96 -4.98
N GLU A 164 7.06 -4.57 -6.04
CA GLU A 164 6.80 -4.35 -7.46
C GLU A 164 5.33 -4.11 -7.83
N THR A 165 5.15 -3.22 -8.82
CA THR A 165 3.97 -3.06 -9.69
C THR A 165 2.72 -3.81 -9.26
N ASP A 166 1.77 -3.09 -8.67
CA ASP A 166 0.37 -3.45 -8.87
C ASP A 166 0.06 -3.26 -10.35
N ILE A 167 0.31 -4.32 -11.13
CA ILE A 167 0.08 -4.37 -12.58
C ILE A 167 -1.38 -4.06 -12.93
N TYR A 168 -2.31 -4.24 -11.99
CA TYR A 168 -3.73 -3.97 -12.16
C TYR A 168 -4.08 -2.48 -11.97
N ARG A 169 -3.23 -1.73 -11.28
CA ARG A 169 -3.41 -0.29 -10.97
C ARG A 169 -2.36 0.62 -11.62
N GLY A 170 -1.29 0.05 -12.19
CA GLY A 170 -0.17 0.81 -12.77
C GLY A 170 0.72 1.45 -11.71
N LEU A 171 0.56 1.03 -10.46
CA LEU A 171 1.30 1.59 -9.34
C LEU A 171 2.52 0.71 -9.12
N GLY A 172 3.67 1.15 -9.60
CA GLY A 172 4.95 0.55 -9.19
C GLY A 172 5.48 1.14 -7.89
N ALA A 173 6.67 0.68 -7.51
CA ALA A 173 7.41 1.03 -6.29
C ALA A 173 7.63 2.54 -6.01
N SER A 174 7.25 3.42 -6.94
CA SER A 174 7.43 4.87 -6.85
C SER A 174 6.19 5.56 -6.28
N ALA A 175 6.38 6.39 -5.27
CA ALA A 175 5.35 7.25 -4.68
C ALA A 175 4.79 8.32 -5.65
N ILE A 176 5.36 8.42 -6.86
CA ILE A 176 4.89 9.23 -7.98
C ILE A 176 5.11 8.39 -9.26
N ALA A 177 4.25 7.42 -9.49
CA ALA A 177 4.08 6.88 -10.83
C ALA A 177 3.82 8.06 -11.79
N PRO A 178 4.57 8.21 -12.90
CA PRO A 178 4.32 9.31 -13.83
C PRO A 178 2.87 9.24 -14.30
N LYS A 179 2.22 10.40 -14.40
CA LYS A 179 0.87 10.48 -14.91
C LYS A 179 0.85 9.95 -16.34
N PHE A 180 -0.18 9.18 -16.67
CA PHE A 180 -0.41 8.81 -18.05
C PHE A 180 -0.59 10.09 -18.89
N PRO A 181 0.10 10.24 -20.04
CA PRO A 181 0.16 11.49 -20.78
C PRO A 181 -1.08 11.85 -21.61
N GLY A 182 -2.28 11.38 -21.22
CA GLY A 182 -3.51 11.54 -21.99
C GLY A 182 -4.66 10.65 -21.51
N SER A 183 -5.67 10.49 -22.37
CA SER A 183 -6.82 9.61 -22.15
C SER A 183 -7.01 8.58 -23.27
N LEU A 184 -7.71 7.48 -22.96
CA LEU A 184 -8.01 6.39 -23.89
C LEU A 184 -9.52 6.22 -24.10
N ASP A 185 -9.97 6.23 -25.35
CA ASP A 185 -11.28 5.69 -25.74
C ASP A 185 -11.08 4.26 -26.26
N ILE A 186 -11.80 3.31 -25.69
CA ILE A 186 -11.60 1.87 -25.89
C ILE A 186 -12.88 1.24 -26.43
N ASP A 187 -12.78 0.67 -27.62
CA ASP A 187 -13.83 -0.17 -28.20
C ASP A 187 -13.36 -1.64 -28.24
N ILE A 188 -14.10 -2.52 -27.59
CA ILE A 188 -13.90 -3.97 -27.64
C ILE A 188 -14.97 -4.59 -28.53
N PHE A 189 -14.53 -5.34 -29.54
CA PHE A 189 -15.41 -6.14 -30.38
C PHE A 189 -15.20 -7.62 -30.07
N ALA A 190 -16.09 -8.17 -29.27
CA ALA A 190 -16.14 -9.58 -28.90
C ALA A 190 -16.89 -10.35 -30.01
N HIS A 191 -16.18 -10.70 -31.08
CA HIS A 191 -16.73 -11.53 -32.15
C HIS A 191 -16.72 -13.01 -31.72
N ALA A 192 -17.87 -13.67 -31.64
CA ALA A 192 -17.90 -15.14 -31.80
C ALA A 192 -17.44 -15.47 -33.23
N PHE A 193 -16.73 -16.56 -33.55
CA PHE A 193 -17.21 -17.94 -33.52
C PHE A 193 -16.06 -18.96 -33.67
N LEU A 194 -16.15 -20.04 -32.89
CA LEU A 194 -15.81 -21.47 -33.12
C LEU A 194 -14.46 -21.93 -33.71
N ALA A 195 -13.62 -21.11 -34.35
CA ALA A 195 -12.35 -21.59 -34.93
C ALA A 195 -11.09 -20.95 -34.34
N ASP A 196 -11.03 -19.61 -34.22
CA ASP A 196 -9.76 -18.90 -33.94
C ASP A 196 -9.82 -17.91 -32.76
N ALA A 197 -10.85 -18.03 -31.90
CA ALA A 197 -11.19 -17.18 -30.74
C ALA A 197 -10.28 -15.95 -30.52
N TYR A 198 -10.72 -14.77 -30.99
CA TYR A 198 -10.06 -13.48 -30.79
C TYR A 198 -11.07 -12.41 -30.43
N PHE A 199 -10.64 -11.34 -29.77
CA PHE A 199 -11.38 -10.09 -29.75
C PHE A 199 -10.56 -8.97 -30.39
N THR A 200 -11.26 -8.04 -31.03
CA THR A 200 -10.64 -6.87 -31.65
C THR A 200 -10.69 -5.72 -30.65
N VAL A 201 -9.55 -5.08 -30.41
CA VAL A 201 -9.44 -3.87 -29.61
C VAL A 201 -9.17 -2.71 -30.55
N ARG A 202 -9.94 -1.64 -30.41
CA ARG A 202 -9.64 -0.35 -31.00
C ARG A 202 -9.40 0.64 -29.88
N LEU A 203 -8.23 1.30 -29.92
CA LEU A 203 -7.87 2.34 -28.98
C LEU A 203 -7.71 3.65 -29.73
N THR A 204 -8.22 4.73 -29.14
CA THR A 204 -7.95 6.10 -29.59
C THR A 204 -7.32 6.86 -28.43
N TYR A 205 -6.13 7.41 -28.66
CA TYR A 205 -5.39 8.18 -27.66
C TYR A 205 -5.56 9.68 -27.86
N THR A 206 -5.92 10.38 -26.78
CA THR A 206 -6.01 11.85 -26.74
C THR A 206 -4.92 12.38 -25.80
N PRO A 207 -3.90 13.11 -26.30
CA PRO A 207 -2.84 13.65 -25.44
C PRO A 207 -3.32 14.85 -24.62
N ASP A 208 -2.85 14.95 -23.37
CA ASP A 208 -3.24 16.04 -22.46
C ASP A 208 -2.55 17.38 -22.78
N LEU A 209 -1.37 17.34 -23.44
CA LEU A 209 -0.56 18.53 -23.72
C LEU A 209 -0.14 18.60 -25.19
N ALA A 210 -0.23 19.80 -25.77
CA ALA A 210 0.12 20.07 -27.17
C ALA A 210 1.54 19.64 -27.61
N PRO A 211 2.61 19.72 -26.78
CA PRO A 211 3.94 19.25 -27.17
C PRO A 211 4.03 17.73 -27.41
N ILE A 212 3.20 16.94 -26.71
CA ILE A 212 3.10 15.48 -26.90
C ILE A 212 2.35 15.19 -28.21
N ALA A 213 1.43 16.07 -28.61
CA ALA A 213 0.72 15.96 -29.87
C ALA A 213 1.64 16.12 -31.10
N SER A 214 2.83 16.72 -30.96
CA SER A 214 3.78 16.98 -32.05
C SER A 214 4.97 16.01 -32.12
N GLN A 215 5.05 15.00 -31.27
CA GLN A 215 6.15 14.00 -31.26
C GLN A 215 5.84 12.80 -32.17
N ASP A 216 6.90 12.11 -32.60
CA ASP A 216 6.78 10.82 -33.27
C ASP A 216 6.05 9.82 -32.35
N PHE A 217 5.01 9.20 -32.88
CA PHE A 217 4.03 8.44 -32.13
C PHE A 217 4.03 6.98 -32.61
N SER A 218 4.08 6.03 -31.68
CA SER A 218 3.95 4.61 -31.96
C SER A 218 3.22 3.90 -30.82
N TRP A 219 2.68 2.72 -31.13
CA TRP A 219 2.04 1.85 -30.14
C TRP A 219 2.95 0.69 -29.79
N GLN A 220 3.08 0.40 -28.49
CA GLN A 220 3.58 -0.87 -28.00
C GLN A 220 2.40 -1.82 -27.84
N LEU A 221 2.33 -2.81 -28.72
CA LEU A 221 1.30 -3.85 -28.67
C LEU A 221 1.63 -4.93 -27.62
N PRO A 222 0.62 -5.56 -27.01
CA PRO A 222 0.81 -6.76 -26.21
C PRO A 222 1.52 -7.85 -27.03
N LEU A 223 2.39 -8.63 -26.39
CA LEU A 223 3.19 -9.65 -27.08
C LEU A 223 2.28 -10.69 -27.76
N GLY A 224 2.34 -10.78 -29.09
CA GLY A 224 1.52 -11.72 -29.87
C GLY A 224 0.13 -11.20 -30.27
N ALA A 225 -0.20 -9.94 -29.94
CA ALA A 225 -1.30 -9.23 -30.58
C ALA A 225 -1.01 -9.04 -32.08
N ILE A 226 -2.06 -9.06 -32.89
CA ILE A 226 -1.97 -8.92 -34.35
C ILE A 226 -2.53 -7.56 -34.73
N GLU A 227 -1.66 -6.65 -35.14
CA GLU A 227 -2.05 -5.34 -35.66
C GLU A 227 -2.92 -5.49 -36.92
N GLN A 228 -3.97 -4.67 -37.02
CA GLN A 228 -4.79 -4.58 -38.20
C GLN A 228 -4.44 -3.30 -38.96
N GLU A 229 -4.11 -3.45 -40.25
CA GLU A 229 -3.85 -2.32 -41.12
C GLU A 229 -5.10 -1.44 -41.24
N GLN A 230 -5.03 -0.20 -40.74
CA GLN A 230 -6.04 0.83 -40.93
C GLN A 230 -5.36 2.14 -41.35
N GLN A 231 -5.94 2.79 -42.35
CA GLN A 231 -5.61 4.16 -42.69
C GLN A 231 -6.25 5.08 -41.64
N ASP A 232 -5.44 5.81 -40.88
CA ASP A 232 -5.87 6.70 -39.80
C ASP A 232 -5.62 8.17 -40.15
N ASP A 233 -6.67 8.99 -40.09
CA ASP A 233 -6.59 10.44 -40.29
C ASP A 233 -6.12 11.18 -39.02
N LEU A 234 -5.98 10.46 -37.88
CA LEU A 234 -5.56 11.01 -36.58
C LEU A 234 -4.04 10.95 -36.35
N GLY A 235 -3.24 10.73 -37.40
CA GLY A 235 -1.77 10.75 -37.31
C GLY A 235 -1.19 9.59 -36.49
N GLY A 236 -1.80 8.41 -36.56
CA GLY A 236 -1.35 7.19 -35.88
C GLY A 236 -1.87 7.03 -34.44
N ARG A 237 -2.65 7.98 -33.93
CA ARG A 237 -3.21 7.98 -32.57
C ARG A 237 -4.36 7.01 -32.35
N ARG A 238 -4.78 6.33 -33.41
CA ARG A 238 -5.71 5.21 -33.34
C ARG A 238 -5.02 3.92 -33.77
N ILE A 239 -5.23 2.86 -33.01
CA ILE A 239 -4.75 1.50 -33.30
C ILE A 239 -5.92 0.53 -33.28
N VAL A 240 -5.87 -0.46 -34.17
CA VAL A 240 -6.77 -1.61 -34.13
C VAL A 240 -5.91 -2.87 -34.13
N TYR A 241 -6.14 -3.75 -33.18
CA TYR A 241 -5.40 -5.00 -33.08
C TYR A 241 -6.29 -6.13 -32.57
N ARG A 242 -5.88 -7.37 -32.81
CA ARG A 242 -6.57 -8.58 -32.35
C ARG A 242 -5.76 -9.28 -31.28
N ILE A 243 -6.43 -9.77 -30.25
CA ILE A 243 -5.83 -10.59 -29.21
C ILE A 243 -6.37 -12.01 -29.32
N PRO A 244 -5.51 -13.02 -29.54
CA PRO A 244 -5.93 -14.41 -29.53
C PRO A 244 -6.21 -14.88 -28.09
N VAL A 245 -7.35 -15.53 -27.88
CA VAL A 245 -7.81 -16.09 -26.60
C VAL A 245 -8.02 -17.60 -26.67
N ASP A 246 -7.22 -18.29 -27.48
CA ASP A 246 -7.26 -19.76 -27.60
C ASP A 246 -6.81 -20.47 -26.32
N GLU A 247 -7.68 -21.34 -25.79
CA GLU A 247 -7.44 -22.20 -24.62
C GLU A 247 -6.29 -23.19 -24.85
N ALA A 248 -6.15 -23.74 -26.07
CA ALA A 248 -5.18 -24.80 -26.37
C ALA A 248 -3.72 -24.31 -26.29
N SER A 249 -3.51 -23.00 -26.39
CA SER A 249 -2.19 -22.37 -26.40
C SER A 249 -1.75 -21.84 -25.03
N GLY A 250 -2.65 -21.78 -24.04
CA GLY A 250 -2.41 -21.10 -22.76
C GLY A 250 -2.08 -19.60 -22.90
N ARG A 251 -2.26 -18.99 -24.08
CA ARG A 251 -1.81 -17.61 -24.34
C ARG A 251 -2.68 -16.54 -23.67
N GLY A 252 -3.95 -16.84 -23.36
CA GLY A 252 -4.85 -15.91 -22.67
C GLY A 252 -4.27 -15.37 -21.36
N SER A 253 -3.60 -16.24 -20.58
CA SER A 253 -2.97 -15.85 -19.31
C SER A 253 -1.82 -14.85 -19.50
N ASN A 254 -1.12 -14.88 -20.64
CA ASN A 254 -0.06 -13.91 -20.94
C ASN A 254 -0.62 -12.49 -21.19
N TYR A 255 -1.88 -12.40 -21.58
CA TYR A 255 -2.61 -11.13 -21.71
C TYR A 255 -3.41 -10.77 -20.45
N GLY A 256 -3.29 -11.57 -19.38
CA GLY A 256 -4.08 -11.37 -18.18
C GLY A 256 -5.58 -11.60 -18.38
N ILE A 257 -5.92 -12.47 -19.34
CA ILE A 257 -7.29 -12.81 -19.72
C ILE A 257 -7.57 -14.24 -19.30
N THR A 258 -8.63 -14.43 -18.51
CA THR A 258 -9.12 -15.76 -18.18
C THR A 258 -10.32 -16.06 -19.06
N ARG A 259 -10.22 -17.13 -19.85
CA ARG A 259 -11.33 -17.64 -20.66
C ARG A 259 -11.83 -18.94 -20.03
N LEU A 260 -13.16 -19.08 -19.95
CA LEU A 260 -13.80 -20.33 -19.56
C LEU A 260 -14.28 -21.08 -20.81
N GLN A 261 -14.63 -22.35 -20.63
CA GLN A 261 -15.14 -23.20 -21.71
C GLN A 261 -16.31 -22.52 -22.42
N GLY A 262 -16.07 -22.03 -23.65
CA GLY A 262 -17.07 -21.32 -24.45
C GLY A 262 -16.69 -19.88 -24.80
N GLN A 263 -17.64 -18.96 -24.62
CA GLN A 263 -17.56 -17.54 -25.01
C GLN A 263 -17.42 -16.59 -23.80
N GLU A 264 -17.17 -17.14 -22.61
CA GLU A 264 -17.03 -16.41 -21.35
C GLU A 264 -15.56 -16.03 -21.13
N PHE A 265 -15.28 -14.76 -20.84
CA PHE A 265 -13.94 -14.29 -20.55
C PHE A 265 -13.92 -13.08 -19.62
N SER A 266 -12.83 -12.97 -18.88
CA SER A 266 -12.52 -11.84 -18.01
C SER A 266 -11.20 -11.21 -18.43
N ALA A 267 -11.14 -9.88 -18.40
CA ALA A 267 -9.96 -9.10 -18.70
C ALA A 267 -9.78 -8.08 -17.58
N LEU A 268 -9.39 -8.58 -16.41
CA LEU A 268 -9.25 -7.76 -15.19
C LEU A 268 -7.83 -7.22 -15.01
N ASN A 269 -6.85 -7.76 -15.75
CA ASN A 269 -5.46 -7.34 -15.74
C ASN A 269 -5.16 -6.61 -17.06
N PRO A 270 -4.53 -5.41 -17.07
CA PRO A 270 -4.35 -4.61 -18.28
C PRO A 270 -3.30 -5.11 -19.27
N LEU A 271 -2.73 -6.30 -19.09
CA LEU A 271 -1.73 -6.87 -20.02
C LEU A 271 -2.24 -7.05 -21.47
N TRP A 272 -3.54 -6.93 -21.70
CA TRP A 272 -4.17 -6.92 -23.02
C TRP A 272 -4.18 -5.54 -23.71
N LEU A 273 -3.84 -4.47 -22.99
CA LEU A 273 -3.93 -3.09 -23.48
C LEU A 273 -2.63 -2.66 -24.16
N ALA A 274 -2.72 -2.10 -25.37
CA ALA A 274 -1.58 -1.46 -26.02
C ALA A 274 -1.28 -0.10 -25.38
N LEU A 275 0.01 0.22 -25.26
CA LEU A 275 0.48 1.47 -24.64
C LEU A 275 1.06 2.41 -25.71
N PRO A 276 0.73 3.72 -25.69
CA PRO A 276 1.36 4.69 -26.57
C PRO A 276 2.82 4.95 -26.14
N SER A 277 3.71 5.21 -27.10
CA SER A 277 5.16 5.38 -26.91
C SER A 277 5.59 6.27 -25.71
N PRO A 278 4.94 7.42 -25.44
CA PRO A 278 5.25 8.22 -24.26
C PRO A 278 5.01 7.48 -22.94
N ALA A 279 3.97 6.64 -22.87
CA ALA A 279 3.64 5.83 -21.69
C ALA A 279 4.44 4.52 -21.64
N ALA A 280 4.68 3.88 -22.80
CA ALA A 280 5.47 2.67 -22.94
C ALA A 280 6.93 2.84 -22.46
N ALA A 281 7.49 4.04 -22.61
CA ALA A 281 8.84 4.37 -22.15
C ALA A 281 8.93 4.66 -20.64
N MET A 282 7.79 4.74 -19.94
CA MET A 282 7.75 5.07 -18.51
C MET A 282 7.67 3.79 -17.67
N PRO A 283 8.62 3.56 -16.75
CA PRO A 283 8.43 2.51 -15.75
C PRO A 283 7.26 2.93 -14.84
N ASN A 284 6.29 2.03 -14.68
CA ASN A 284 5.25 2.15 -13.65
C ASN A 284 4.34 3.39 -13.80
N VAL A 285 3.79 3.61 -14.99
CA VAL A 285 2.86 4.72 -15.29
C VAL A 285 1.49 4.49 -14.62
N GLN A 286 0.88 5.57 -14.11
CA GLN A 286 -0.47 5.51 -13.54
C GLN A 286 -1.49 5.06 -14.58
N ALA A 287 -2.61 4.49 -14.14
CA ALA A 287 -3.74 4.20 -15.01
C ALA A 287 -4.22 5.48 -15.76
N PRO A 288 -4.51 5.39 -17.08
CA PRO A 288 -5.04 6.51 -17.84
C PRO A 288 -6.45 6.88 -17.39
N ALA A 289 -6.90 8.08 -17.75
CA ALA A 289 -8.34 8.32 -17.85
C ALA A 289 -8.87 7.52 -19.05
N TRP A 290 -10.00 6.83 -18.91
CA TRP A 290 -10.52 5.99 -19.99
C TRP A 290 -12.03 5.93 -20.07
N ARG A 291 -12.52 5.61 -21.28
CA ARG A 291 -13.91 5.25 -21.58
C ARG A 291 -13.96 3.92 -22.31
N LEU A 292 -14.95 3.11 -21.99
CA LEU A 292 -15.08 1.75 -22.52
C LEU A 292 -16.45 1.54 -23.16
N GLN A 293 -16.41 1.01 -24.38
CA GLN A 293 -17.56 0.51 -25.10
C GLN A 293 -17.29 -0.93 -25.54
N ILE A 294 -18.26 -1.82 -25.33
CA ILE A 294 -18.14 -3.24 -25.69
C ILE A 294 -19.27 -3.60 -26.64
N THR A 295 -18.89 -4.12 -27.81
CA THR A 295 -19.79 -4.77 -28.76
C THR A 295 -19.72 -6.27 -28.56
N HIS A 296 -20.83 -6.89 -28.17
CA HIS A 296 -20.92 -8.31 -27.83
C HIS A 296 -22.17 -8.95 -28.44
N LEU A 297 -22.20 -10.29 -28.50
CA LEU A 297 -23.39 -11.00 -28.95
C LEU A 297 -24.59 -10.73 -28.04
N ALA A 298 -25.79 -10.78 -28.63
CA ALA A 298 -27.03 -10.46 -27.93
C ALA A 298 -27.39 -11.43 -26.79
N ASN A 299 -26.88 -12.66 -26.83
CA ASN A 299 -27.03 -13.66 -25.79
C ASN A 299 -25.95 -13.59 -24.69
N LEU A 300 -25.02 -12.65 -24.78
CA LEU A 300 -24.01 -12.40 -23.76
C LEU A 300 -24.28 -11.07 -23.07
N GLU A 301 -23.79 -10.93 -21.85
CA GLU A 301 -23.72 -9.68 -21.12
C GLU A 301 -22.27 -9.21 -21.03
N ALA A 302 -22.10 -7.89 -21.06
CA ALA A 302 -20.82 -7.23 -20.81
C ALA A 302 -20.92 -6.45 -19.49
N ILE A 303 -19.92 -6.60 -18.62
CA ILE A 303 -19.89 -6.02 -17.28
C ILE A 303 -18.54 -5.30 -17.09
N SER A 304 -18.57 -4.08 -16.57
CA SER A 304 -17.39 -3.27 -16.24
C SER A 304 -17.81 -2.29 -15.12
N THR A 305 -17.56 -1.00 -15.27
CA THR A 305 -18.14 0.07 -14.44
C THR A 305 -19.66 0.18 -14.68
N SER A 306 -20.30 1.23 -14.14
CA SER A 306 -21.75 1.44 -14.29
C SER A 306 -22.14 1.66 -15.76
N VAL A 307 -23.21 0.99 -16.21
CA VAL A 307 -23.72 1.11 -17.59
C VAL A 307 -24.33 2.50 -17.81
N VAL A 308 -23.84 3.21 -18.83
CA VAL A 308 -24.38 4.50 -19.28
C VAL A 308 -25.45 4.31 -20.33
N ARG A 309 -25.20 3.41 -21.30
CA ARG A 309 -26.11 3.18 -22.41
C ARG A 309 -25.97 1.76 -22.94
N ARG A 310 -27.10 1.14 -23.29
CA ARG A 310 -27.16 -0.14 -24.00
C ARG A 310 -28.01 0.03 -25.26
N ARG A 311 -27.50 -0.40 -26.42
CA ARG A 311 -28.22 -0.34 -27.69
C ARG A 311 -28.02 -1.62 -28.50
N PHE A 312 -29.06 -2.03 -29.22
CA PHE A 312 -28.95 -3.10 -30.21
C PHE A 312 -28.55 -2.50 -31.55
N ASP A 313 -27.48 -3.01 -32.14
CA ASP A 313 -27.04 -2.65 -33.48
C ASP A 313 -27.67 -3.61 -34.49
N GLU A 314 -28.65 -3.10 -35.26
CA GLU A 314 -29.37 -3.91 -36.23
C GLU A 314 -28.49 -4.46 -37.35
N SER A 315 -27.37 -3.79 -37.67
CA SER A 315 -26.47 -4.15 -38.77
C SER A 315 -25.59 -5.34 -38.43
N THR A 316 -25.10 -5.39 -37.18
CA THR A 316 -24.23 -6.45 -36.67
C THR A 316 -24.98 -7.51 -35.87
N LYS A 317 -26.27 -7.28 -35.55
CA LYS A 317 -27.08 -8.08 -34.60
C LYS A 317 -26.41 -8.23 -33.23
N ALA A 318 -25.53 -7.30 -32.90
CA ALA A 318 -24.81 -7.25 -31.64
C ALA A 318 -25.45 -6.24 -30.70
N ILE A 319 -25.11 -6.36 -29.42
CA ILE A 319 -25.40 -5.34 -28.41
C ILE A 319 -24.15 -4.51 -28.23
N VAL A 320 -24.32 -3.20 -28.18
CA VAL A 320 -23.29 -2.25 -27.82
C VAL A 320 -23.62 -1.69 -26.44
N THR A 321 -22.72 -1.92 -25.49
CA THR A 321 -22.83 -1.46 -24.11
C THR A 321 -21.73 -0.43 -23.84
N GLU A 322 -22.13 0.78 -23.46
CA GLU A 322 -21.28 1.90 -23.09
C GLU A 322 -21.25 2.03 -21.55
N PHE A 323 -20.06 2.13 -20.99
CA PHE A 323 -19.83 2.21 -19.56
C PHE A 323 -19.36 3.60 -19.13
N ALA A 324 -19.53 3.93 -17.85
CA ALA A 324 -19.05 5.16 -17.27
C ALA A 324 -17.52 5.19 -17.31
N GLY A 325 -16.95 6.31 -17.77
CA GLY A 325 -15.50 6.48 -17.79
C GLY A 325 -14.91 6.64 -16.38
N LEU A 326 -13.63 6.32 -16.24
CA LEU A 326 -12.86 6.59 -15.03
C LEU A 326 -11.80 7.67 -15.27
N ASP A 327 -11.54 8.47 -14.24
CA ASP A 327 -10.46 9.44 -14.24
C ASP A 327 -9.09 8.77 -14.08
N ALA A 328 -8.04 9.49 -14.48
CA ALA A 328 -6.68 9.01 -14.40
C ALA A 328 -6.26 8.68 -12.95
N GLY A 329 -5.50 7.61 -12.80
CA GLY A 329 -4.97 7.14 -11.51
C GLY A 329 -5.95 6.31 -10.68
N ILE A 330 -7.19 6.09 -11.13
CA ILE A 330 -8.18 5.29 -10.38
C ILE A 330 -7.97 3.78 -10.61
N ALA A 331 -8.11 3.30 -11.85
CA ALA A 331 -7.92 1.89 -12.21
C ALA A 331 -7.65 1.75 -13.71
N TRP A 332 -6.92 0.70 -14.11
CA TRP A 332 -6.82 0.37 -15.53
C TRP A 332 -8.15 -0.15 -16.10
N PRO A 333 -8.34 -0.14 -17.42
CA PRO A 333 -9.52 -0.71 -18.06
C PRO A 333 -9.71 -2.19 -17.70
N PHE A 334 -10.94 -2.56 -17.36
CA PHE A 334 -11.33 -3.93 -17.02
C PHE A 334 -12.72 -4.27 -17.56
N PHE A 335 -12.99 -5.55 -17.81
CA PHE A 335 -14.33 -6.03 -18.14
C PHE A 335 -14.50 -7.55 -17.97
N LEU A 336 -15.75 -7.98 -17.90
CA LEU A 336 -16.21 -9.36 -18.03
C LEU A 336 -17.19 -9.46 -19.21
N ILE A 337 -17.13 -10.55 -19.96
CA ILE A 337 -18.12 -10.90 -20.97
C ILE A 337 -18.50 -12.36 -20.76
N GLY A 338 -19.79 -12.66 -20.75
CA GLY A 338 -20.24 -14.03 -20.52
C GLY A 338 -21.75 -14.17 -20.55
N ASP A 339 -22.20 -15.39 -20.31
CA ASP A 339 -23.62 -15.69 -20.20
C ASP A 339 -24.08 -15.52 -18.75
N TYR A 340 -24.79 -14.41 -18.49
CA TYR A 340 -25.19 -14.01 -17.15
C TYR A 340 -26.70 -13.88 -17.04
N GLU A 341 -27.24 -14.37 -15.93
CA GLU A 341 -28.56 -14.05 -15.47
C GLU A 341 -28.50 -12.77 -14.62
N LEU A 342 -29.24 -11.75 -15.02
CA LEU A 342 -29.48 -10.57 -14.20
C LEU A 342 -30.46 -10.93 -13.08
N ARG A 343 -29.98 -10.88 -11.84
CA ARG A 343 -30.75 -11.16 -10.64
C ARG A 343 -30.94 -9.89 -9.82
N GLN A 344 -31.97 -9.88 -8.99
CA GLN A 344 -32.24 -8.80 -8.06
C GLN A 344 -32.38 -9.32 -6.63
N THR A 345 -31.61 -8.77 -5.71
CA THR A 345 -31.65 -9.12 -4.29
C THR A 345 -31.67 -7.84 -3.46
N ALA A 346 -32.67 -7.71 -2.57
CA ALA A 346 -32.85 -6.53 -1.73
C ALA A 346 -32.81 -5.19 -2.49
N GLY A 347 -33.36 -5.17 -3.72
CA GLY A 347 -33.40 -3.99 -4.58
C GLY A 347 -32.14 -3.75 -5.42
N ARG A 348 -31.10 -4.57 -5.28
CA ARG A 348 -29.85 -4.45 -6.04
C ARG A 348 -29.74 -5.47 -7.15
N ASN A 349 -29.38 -5.01 -8.34
CA ASN A 349 -29.11 -5.87 -9.49
C ASN A 349 -27.69 -6.45 -9.40
N TRP A 350 -27.54 -7.70 -9.79
CA TRP A 350 -26.26 -8.40 -9.85
C TRP A 350 -26.29 -9.51 -10.91
N HIS A 351 -25.13 -10.01 -11.30
CA HIS A 351 -24.97 -10.95 -12.42
C HIS A 351 -24.45 -12.29 -11.91
N LEU A 352 -25.25 -13.34 -12.07
CA LEU A 352 -24.84 -14.71 -11.82
C LEU A 352 -24.56 -15.39 -13.17
N ARG A 353 -23.39 -16.00 -13.32
CA ARG A 353 -23.08 -16.78 -14.52
C ARG A 353 -24.06 -17.95 -14.64
N LEU A 354 -24.64 -18.19 -15.83
CA LEU A 354 -25.67 -19.22 -16.02
C LEU A 354 -25.21 -20.64 -15.64
N ASN A 355 -23.93 -20.92 -15.81
CA ASN A 355 -23.32 -22.21 -15.51
C ASN A 355 -22.72 -22.28 -14.09
N SER A 356 -23.10 -21.37 -13.20
CA SER A 356 -22.68 -21.40 -11.79
C SER A 356 -23.36 -22.56 -11.04
N ASN A 357 -22.65 -23.17 -10.09
CA ASN A 357 -23.18 -24.21 -9.20
C ASN A 357 -23.84 -23.62 -7.93
N ALA A 358 -24.18 -22.33 -7.96
CA ALA A 358 -24.77 -21.61 -6.85
C ALA A 358 -26.05 -22.28 -6.32
N SER A 359 -26.17 -22.32 -4.99
CA SER A 359 -27.34 -22.86 -4.26
C SER A 359 -27.76 -22.01 -3.05
N LEU A 360 -26.90 -21.09 -2.62
CA LEU A 360 -27.10 -20.18 -1.49
C LEU A 360 -26.91 -18.71 -1.93
N GLU A 361 -27.08 -18.42 -3.22
CA GLU A 361 -26.77 -17.12 -3.79
C GLU A 361 -27.59 -15.97 -3.19
N GLU A 362 -28.85 -16.19 -2.86
CA GLU A 362 -29.70 -15.14 -2.31
C GLU A 362 -29.27 -14.74 -0.89
N GLU A 363 -28.85 -15.71 -0.07
CA GLU A 363 -28.35 -15.45 1.29
C GLU A 363 -27.08 -14.59 1.23
N SER A 364 -26.10 -15.01 0.43
CA SER A 364 -24.83 -14.31 0.27
C SER A 364 -25.01 -12.91 -0.29
N MET A 365 -25.89 -12.75 -1.28
CA MET A 365 -26.16 -11.44 -1.86
C MET A 365 -26.95 -10.52 -0.93
N ARG A 366 -27.86 -11.04 -0.10
CA ARG A 366 -28.49 -10.23 0.96
C ARG A 366 -27.45 -9.71 1.94
N GLU A 367 -26.47 -10.54 2.30
CA GLU A 367 -25.40 -10.15 3.21
C GLU A 367 -24.48 -9.08 2.61
N VAL A 368 -24.08 -9.25 1.34
CA VAL A 368 -23.31 -8.22 0.60
C VAL A 368 -24.07 -6.90 0.57
N VAL A 369 -25.36 -6.90 0.20
CA VAL A 369 -26.19 -5.68 0.14
C VAL A 369 -26.32 -5.03 1.51
N ARG A 370 -26.46 -5.83 2.57
CA ARG A 370 -26.60 -5.34 3.94
C ARG A 370 -25.32 -4.68 4.44
N LEU A 371 -24.17 -5.36 4.32
CA LEU A 371 -22.87 -4.83 4.72
C LEU A 371 -22.55 -3.57 3.92
N HIS A 372 -22.74 -3.60 2.60
CA HIS A 372 -22.49 -2.46 1.75
C HIS A 372 -23.33 -1.23 2.14
N LYS A 373 -24.63 -1.43 2.43
CA LYS A 373 -25.50 -0.35 2.91
C LYS A 373 -25.00 0.28 4.21
N VAL A 374 -24.48 -0.52 5.15
CA VAL A 374 -23.90 -0.02 6.41
C VAL A 374 -22.61 0.75 6.12
N LEU A 375 -21.76 0.24 5.23
CA LEU A 375 -20.54 0.90 4.80
C LEU A 375 -20.82 2.27 4.15
N ASP A 376 -21.79 2.34 3.24
CA ASP A 376 -22.19 3.60 2.58
C ASP A 376 -22.74 4.63 3.58
N GLN A 377 -23.48 4.18 4.60
CA GLN A 377 -23.97 5.05 5.67
C GLN A 377 -22.84 5.59 6.55
N TRP A 378 -21.83 4.76 6.81
CA TRP A 378 -20.67 5.14 7.60
C TRP A 378 -19.67 6.00 6.83
N MET A 379 -19.49 5.76 5.52
CA MET A 379 -18.54 6.45 4.64
C MET A 379 -19.25 7.12 3.44
N PRO A 380 -20.13 8.11 3.69
CA PRO A 380 -20.92 8.75 2.65
C PRO A 380 -20.04 9.57 1.71
N GLY A 381 -20.25 9.38 0.41
CA GLY A 381 -19.36 9.85 -0.66
C GLY A 381 -18.91 8.72 -1.58
N ALA A 382 -19.19 7.47 -1.22
CA ALA A 382 -19.25 6.33 -2.12
C ALA A 382 -20.58 6.38 -2.89
N ASP A 383 -20.65 7.10 -4.03
CA ASP A 383 -21.69 6.85 -5.05
C ASP A 383 -21.39 5.50 -5.74
N SER A 384 -21.28 4.46 -4.92
CA SER A 384 -20.83 3.14 -5.29
C SER A 384 -22.03 2.39 -5.86
N THR A 385 -22.41 2.74 -7.10
CA THR A 385 -23.27 1.88 -7.93
C THR A 385 -22.49 0.63 -8.33
N TRP A 386 -22.20 -0.19 -7.32
CA TRP A 386 -21.49 -1.44 -7.51
C TRP A 386 -22.42 -2.47 -8.11
N THR A 387 -21.92 -3.05 -9.18
CA THR A 387 -22.42 -4.28 -9.78
C THR A 387 -21.66 -5.44 -9.16
N VAL A 388 -22.35 -6.52 -8.78
CA VAL A 388 -21.70 -7.76 -8.36
C VAL A 388 -21.78 -8.76 -9.51
N ALA A 389 -20.68 -9.45 -9.80
CA ALA A 389 -20.63 -10.50 -10.81
C ALA A 389 -19.94 -11.75 -10.26
N SER A 390 -20.44 -12.94 -10.60
CA SER A 390 -19.73 -14.21 -10.32
C SER A 390 -18.77 -14.56 -11.45
N PHE A 391 -17.55 -15.00 -11.13
CA PHE A 391 -16.64 -15.55 -12.14
C PHE A 391 -15.61 -16.49 -11.50
N PRO A 392 -15.46 -17.74 -11.94
CA PRO A 392 -14.54 -18.70 -11.33
C PRO A 392 -13.07 -18.46 -11.68
N VAL A 393 -12.16 -19.00 -10.86
CA VAL A 393 -10.71 -19.18 -11.16
C VAL A 393 -9.88 -17.89 -11.31
N ILE A 394 -10.43 -16.73 -10.95
CA ILE A 394 -9.74 -15.44 -11.06
C ILE A 394 -9.41 -14.81 -9.70
N GLY A 395 -9.93 -15.37 -8.61
CA GLY A 395 -9.94 -14.79 -7.27
C GLY A 395 -10.88 -13.60 -7.16
N ASP A 396 -11.24 -13.24 -5.92
CA ASP A 396 -12.09 -12.08 -5.67
C ASP A 396 -11.44 -10.78 -6.12
N ARG A 397 -12.24 -9.86 -6.67
CA ARG A 397 -11.75 -8.56 -7.13
C ARG A 397 -12.68 -7.44 -6.75
N VAL A 398 -12.09 -6.38 -6.20
CA VAL A 398 -12.77 -5.13 -5.87
C VAL A 398 -12.24 -4.07 -6.82
N MET A 399 -13.11 -3.58 -7.70
CA MET A 399 -12.79 -2.56 -8.69
C MET A 399 -13.81 -1.42 -8.61
N PRO A 400 -13.48 -0.22 -9.11
CA PRO A 400 -14.42 0.89 -9.13
C PRO A 400 -15.74 0.51 -9.82
N GLY A 401 -16.83 0.36 -9.07
CA GLY A 401 -18.15 0.00 -9.61
C GLY A 401 -18.39 -1.49 -9.86
N LEU A 402 -17.42 -2.38 -9.59
CA LEU A 402 -17.56 -3.82 -9.82
C LEU A 402 -16.90 -4.64 -8.72
N LEU A 403 -17.69 -5.47 -8.05
CA LEU A 403 -17.23 -6.55 -7.18
C LEU A 403 -17.34 -7.88 -7.93
N VAL A 404 -16.23 -8.56 -8.11
CA VAL A 404 -16.21 -9.91 -8.68
C VAL A 404 -15.97 -10.91 -7.56
N LEU A 405 -16.89 -11.87 -7.43
CA LEU A 405 -16.83 -12.95 -6.45
C LEU A 405 -16.44 -14.24 -7.14
N ASP A 406 -15.33 -14.84 -6.71
CA ASP A 406 -14.84 -16.09 -7.26
C ASP A 406 -15.72 -17.26 -6.79
N GLU A 407 -16.35 -17.94 -7.74
CA GLU A 407 -17.22 -19.07 -7.47
C GLU A 407 -16.49 -20.19 -6.70
N ASP A 408 -15.18 -20.34 -6.90
CA ASP A 408 -14.35 -21.36 -6.24
C ASP A 408 -14.13 -21.10 -4.75
N MET A 409 -14.38 -19.87 -4.28
CA MET A 409 -14.34 -19.51 -2.86
C MET A 409 -15.61 -19.95 -2.12
N GLY A 410 -16.59 -20.50 -2.84
CA GLY A 410 -17.82 -21.02 -2.27
C GLY A 410 -18.75 -19.94 -1.73
N TRP A 411 -18.66 -18.71 -2.25
CA TRP A 411 -19.52 -17.60 -1.85
C TRP A 411 -21.00 -17.90 -2.03
N PHE A 412 -21.36 -18.66 -3.06
CA PHE A 412 -22.75 -18.96 -3.40
C PHE A 412 -23.14 -20.42 -3.12
N THR A 413 -22.28 -21.20 -2.48
CA THR A 413 -22.50 -22.63 -2.24
C THR A 413 -22.35 -23.03 -0.78
N ALA A 414 -21.92 -22.11 0.09
CA ALA A 414 -21.81 -22.32 1.52
C ALA A 414 -22.39 -21.14 2.32
N PRO A 415 -22.91 -21.38 3.54
CA PRO A 415 -23.51 -20.34 4.38
C PRO A 415 -22.54 -19.21 4.72
N VAL A 416 -23.05 -17.99 4.85
CA VAL A 416 -22.21 -16.81 5.13
C VAL A 416 -21.59 -16.82 6.53
N ASP A 417 -22.25 -17.46 7.50
CA ASP A 417 -21.75 -17.68 8.86
C ASP A 417 -20.83 -18.92 8.96
N GLY A 418 -20.70 -19.70 7.89
CA GLY A 418 -19.79 -20.82 7.83
C GLY A 418 -18.33 -20.37 7.78
N VAL A 419 -17.45 -21.13 8.44
CA VAL A 419 -15.99 -20.92 8.38
C VAL A 419 -15.50 -21.00 6.93
N LEU A 420 -14.68 -20.04 6.52
CA LEU A 420 -14.00 -20.07 5.23
C LEU A 420 -12.75 -20.96 5.34
N SER A 421 -12.78 -22.14 4.71
CA SER A 421 -11.64 -23.07 4.71
C SER A 421 -10.57 -22.58 3.74
N GLY A 422 -9.46 -22.03 4.27
CA GLY A 422 -8.33 -21.53 3.47
C GLY A 422 -7.13 -21.19 4.35
N ILE A 423 -5.94 -21.11 3.74
CA ILE A 423 -4.59 -21.13 4.39
C ILE A 423 -4.30 -19.91 5.30
N LEU A 424 -5.19 -18.92 5.40
CA LEU A 424 -4.88 -17.62 6.01
C LEU A 424 -5.69 -17.27 7.26
N ASP A 425 -6.89 -17.83 7.46
CA ASP A 425 -7.90 -17.24 8.36
C ASP A 425 -8.48 -18.25 9.35
N GLY A 426 -7.65 -18.68 10.31
CA GLY A 426 -8.01 -19.66 11.33
C GLY A 426 -9.35 -19.38 12.02
N GLY A 427 -10.41 -20.01 11.52
CA GLY A 427 -11.75 -20.00 12.11
C GLY A 427 -12.66 -18.81 11.77
N LEU A 428 -12.27 -17.89 10.88
CA LEU A 428 -13.11 -16.75 10.51
C LEU A 428 -14.22 -17.16 9.52
N THR A 429 -15.35 -16.45 9.59
CA THR A 429 -16.54 -16.72 8.76
C THR A 429 -16.42 -16.11 7.37
N ARG A 430 -17.20 -16.62 6.42
CA ARG A 430 -17.35 -16.01 5.08
C ARG A 430 -17.85 -14.58 5.17
N ARG A 431 -18.71 -14.26 6.14
CA ARG A 431 -19.18 -12.91 6.42
C ARG A 431 -18.03 -11.95 6.70
N THR A 432 -17.08 -12.35 7.54
CA THR A 432 -15.87 -11.56 7.81
C THR A 432 -15.07 -11.34 6.54
N ALA A 433 -14.89 -12.36 5.71
CA ALA A 433 -14.16 -12.23 4.45
C ALA A 433 -14.89 -11.34 3.42
N LEU A 434 -16.23 -11.41 3.32
CA LEU A 434 -17.02 -10.47 2.52
C LEU A 434 -16.86 -9.03 3.00
N ALA A 435 -16.92 -8.80 4.33
CA ALA A 435 -16.68 -7.48 4.90
C ALA A 435 -15.28 -6.94 4.56
N ARG A 436 -14.24 -7.80 4.57
CA ARG A 436 -12.88 -7.44 4.13
C ARG A 436 -12.85 -6.97 2.69
N LEU A 437 -13.49 -7.70 1.78
CA LEU A 437 -13.56 -7.31 0.37
C LEU A 437 -14.24 -5.94 0.23
N LEU A 438 -15.36 -5.70 0.90
CA LEU A 438 -16.05 -4.42 0.82
C LEU A 438 -15.22 -3.24 1.35
N CYS A 439 -14.46 -3.44 2.44
CA CYS A 439 -13.62 -2.39 3.02
C CYS A 439 -12.39 -2.01 2.18
N GLN A 440 -12.02 -2.82 1.18
CA GLN A 440 -10.93 -2.48 0.24
C GLN A 440 -11.31 -1.37 -0.75
N GLU A 441 -12.60 -1.05 -0.91
CA GLU A 441 -12.95 0.08 -1.78
C GLU A 441 -12.54 1.43 -1.21
N PRO A 442 -13.09 1.86 -0.06
CA PRO A 442 -12.73 3.17 0.46
C PRO A 442 -11.21 3.25 0.69
N PHE A 443 -10.60 2.16 1.17
CA PHE A 443 -9.19 2.12 1.54
C PHE A 443 -8.42 1.15 0.63
N GLY A 444 -7.66 1.71 -0.31
CA GLY A 444 -6.92 0.95 -1.32
C GLY A 444 -7.42 1.20 -2.75
N ALA A 445 -8.74 1.21 -3.00
CA ALA A 445 -9.27 1.52 -4.34
C ALA A 445 -9.56 3.01 -4.57
N ARG A 446 -9.96 3.76 -3.53
CA ARG A 446 -10.31 5.19 -3.65
C ARG A 446 -9.35 6.13 -2.95
N LEU A 447 -8.99 5.81 -1.71
CA LEU A 447 -7.99 6.57 -0.95
C LEU A 447 -6.70 5.75 -0.86
N HIS A 448 -5.65 6.27 -1.49
CA HIS A 448 -4.37 5.58 -1.62
C HIS A 448 -3.33 6.08 -0.62
N GLY A 449 -2.72 5.16 0.10
CA GLY A 449 -1.58 5.44 0.95
C GLY A 449 -0.35 5.80 0.09
N ARG A 450 0.47 6.73 0.57
CA ARG A 450 1.72 7.13 -0.10
C ARG A 450 2.92 6.94 0.80
N GLY A 451 4.05 6.67 0.15
CA GLY A 451 5.34 6.50 0.82
C GLY A 451 5.47 5.13 1.47
N SER A 452 6.36 5.07 2.46
CA SER A 452 6.62 3.92 3.31
C SER A 452 5.42 3.12 3.73
N ALA A 453 4.54 3.87 4.36
CA ALA A 453 3.41 3.40 5.13
C ALA A 453 2.16 3.14 4.27
N ALA A 454 2.27 3.07 2.93
CA ALA A 454 1.11 2.91 2.05
C ALA A 454 0.23 1.71 2.47
N HIS A 455 0.83 0.56 2.76
CA HIS A 455 0.10 -0.64 3.17
C HIS A 455 -0.54 -0.54 4.57
N PHE A 456 0.02 0.27 5.47
CA PHE A 456 -0.62 0.60 6.74
C PHE A 456 -1.86 1.51 6.53
N LEU A 457 -1.76 2.47 5.61
CA LEU A 457 -2.85 3.38 5.27
C LEU A 457 -3.96 2.73 4.43
N GLU A 458 -3.66 1.60 3.78
CA GLU A 458 -4.60 0.87 2.92
C GLU A 458 -5.05 -0.44 3.56
N SER A 459 -4.21 -1.48 3.53
CA SER A 459 -4.58 -2.84 3.89
C SER A 459 -4.92 -2.99 5.37
N SER A 460 -4.14 -2.40 6.28
CA SER A 460 -4.45 -2.51 7.71
C SER A 460 -5.62 -1.62 8.12
N LEU A 461 -5.85 -0.50 7.41
CA LEU A 461 -7.03 0.33 7.63
C LEU A 461 -8.30 -0.36 7.11
N ALA A 462 -8.24 -1.02 5.96
CA ALA A 462 -9.34 -1.85 5.45
C ALA A 462 -9.67 -3.00 6.41
N GLU A 463 -8.65 -3.60 7.02
CA GLU A 463 -8.81 -4.66 8.03
C GLU A 463 -9.45 -4.14 9.33
N TYR A 464 -8.99 -3.00 9.87
CA TYR A 464 -9.68 -2.34 10.99
C TYR A 464 -11.13 -1.97 10.63
N SER A 465 -11.35 -1.48 9.40
CA SER A 465 -12.67 -1.10 8.91
C SER A 465 -13.60 -2.29 8.77
N THR A 466 -13.06 -3.49 8.53
CA THR A 466 -13.82 -4.74 8.52
C THR A 466 -14.44 -5.00 9.88
N TRP A 467 -13.66 -4.92 10.96
CA TRP A 467 -14.15 -5.06 12.33
C TRP A 467 -15.25 -4.03 12.63
N ARG A 468 -15.02 -2.76 12.28
CA ARG A 468 -16.01 -1.69 12.44
C ARG A 468 -17.29 -1.91 11.65
N LEU A 469 -17.16 -2.41 10.42
CA LEU A 469 -18.30 -2.71 9.56
C LEU A 469 -19.14 -3.85 10.15
N LEU A 470 -18.49 -4.90 10.67
CA LEU A 470 -19.17 -6.01 11.34
C LEU A 470 -19.91 -5.54 12.60
N GLU A 471 -19.27 -4.73 13.45
CA GLU A 471 -19.92 -4.10 14.62
C GLU A 471 -21.14 -3.26 14.19
N ALA A 472 -20.95 -2.35 13.22
CA ALA A 472 -22.01 -1.45 12.77
C ALA A 472 -23.18 -2.20 12.09
N ALA A 473 -22.89 -3.34 11.48
CA ALA A 473 -23.91 -4.22 10.91
C ALA A 473 -24.58 -5.11 11.97
N GLY A 474 -24.15 -5.08 13.23
CA GLY A 474 -24.73 -5.90 14.31
C GLY A 474 -24.24 -7.35 14.34
N ASN A 475 -23.11 -7.66 13.69
CA ASN A 475 -22.46 -8.97 13.74
C ASN A 475 -21.38 -9.00 14.83
N GLN A 476 -21.78 -8.80 16.08
CA GLN A 476 -20.82 -8.67 17.18
C GLN A 476 -19.95 -9.93 17.35
N ASP A 477 -20.53 -11.12 17.18
CA ASP A 477 -19.77 -12.38 17.30
C ASP A 477 -18.61 -12.47 16.30
N ASP A 478 -18.82 -12.04 15.05
CA ASP A 478 -17.75 -12.02 14.03
C ASP A 478 -16.72 -10.91 14.30
N ALA A 479 -17.18 -9.75 14.78
CA ALA A 479 -16.29 -8.65 15.16
C ALA A 479 -15.39 -9.05 16.33
N ASP A 480 -15.95 -9.66 17.37
CA ASP A 480 -15.23 -10.16 18.53
C ASP A 480 -14.28 -11.30 18.15
N ALA A 481 -14.72 -12.22 17.27
CA ALA A 481 -13.86 -13.28 16.74
C ALA A 481 -12.68 -12.73 15.94
N LEU A 482 -12.89 -11.69 15.14
CA LEU A 482 -11.84 -11.03 14.37
C LEU A 482 -10.82 -10.32 15.27
N LEU A 483 -11.29 -9.57 16.28
CA LEU A 483 -10.43 -8.94 17.27
C LEU A 483 -9.63 -9.98 18.07
N ALA A 484 -10.29 -11.04 18.54
CA ALA A 484 -9.64 -12.15 19.24
C ALA A 484 -8.60 -12.84 18.37
N HIS A 485 -8.87 -12.99 17.06
CA HIS A 485 -7.91 -13.53 16.09
C HIS A 485 -6.66 -12.64 16.00
N TRP A 486 -6.82 -11.32 15.90
CA TRP A 486 -5.67 -10.39 15.86
C TRP A 486 -4.83 -10.47 17.14
N ILE A 487 -5.47 -10.43 18.31
CA ILE A 487 -4.79 -10.51 19.61
C ILE A 487 -4.06 -11.85 19.78
N ALA A 488 -4.72 -12.97 19.47
CA ALA A 488 -4.13 -14.30 19.59
C ALA A 488 -2.90 -14.44 18.68
N ARG A 489 -3.00 -13.95 17.44
CA ARG A 489 -1.89 -13.96 16.48
C ARG A 489 -0.69 -13.17 16.99
N GLU A 490 -0.92 -11.96 17.47
CA GLU A 490 0.15 -11.05 17.87
C GLU A 490 0.79 -11.46 19.21
N SER A 491 0.02 -12.10 20.09
CA SER A 491 0.56 -12.72 21.32
C SER A 491 1.57 -13.85 21.04
N GLN A 492 1.43 -14.52 19.88
CA GLN A 492 2.29 -15.63 19.46
C GLN A 492 3.44 -15.18 18.55
N ALA A 493 3.32 -14.01 17.90
CA ALA A 493 4.25 -13.56 16.87
C ALA A 493 5.53 -12.89 17.38
N GLY A 494 5.58 -12.49 18.66
CA GLY A 494 6.74 -11.78 19.24
C GLY A 494 6.91 -10.33 18.74
N LYS A 495 8.06 -9.70 19.02
CA LYS A 495 8.36 -8.33 18.57
C LYS A 495 8.43 -8.27 17.03
N LEU A 496 8.03 -7.13 16.44
CA LEU A 496 8.16 -6.93 15.00
C LEU A 496 9.64 -6.90 14.58
N PRO A 497 10.00 -7.51 13.42
CA PRO A 497 11.37 -7.47 12.91
C PRO A 497 11.76 -6.08 12.42
N GLN A 498 10.81 -5.28 11.93
CA GLN A 498 10.96 -3.89 11.48
C GLN A 498 9.68 -3.09 11.77
N PRO A 499 9.73 -1.74 11.75
CA PRO A 499 8.55 -0.91 11.87
C PRO A 499 7.41 -1.30 10.93
N LEU A 500 6.17 -1.16 11.40
CA LEU A 500 4.97 -1.53 10.65
C LEU A 500 4.91 -0.83 9.28
N SER A 501 5.30 0.44 9.23
CA SER A 501 5.37 1.25 8.00
C SER A 501 6.44 0.79 7.00
N LEU A 502 7.30 -0.18 7.33
CA LEU A 502 8.34 -0.70 6.44
C LEU A 502 8.13 -2.17 6.05
N LEU A 503 7.07 -2.84 6.52
CA LEU A 503 6.88 -4.28 6.24
C LEU A 503 6.57 -4.56 4.76
N GLU A 504 7.34 -5.46 4.15
CA GLU A 504 7.15 -5.89 2.75
C GLU A 504 5.93 -6.82 2.56
N ILE A 505 5.33 -6.76 1.37
CA ILE A 505 4.32 -7.72 0.89
C ILE A 505 4.93 -9.11 0.57
N GLY A 506 6.20 -9.16 0.16
CA GLY A 506 6.86 -10.39 -0.31
C GLY A 506 7.29 -11.37 0.78
N ASP A 507 7.32 -10.93 2.04
CA ASP A 507 7.55 -11.80 3.19
C ASP A 507 6.26 -12.57 3.51
N LEU A 508 6.27 -13.90 3.63
CA LEU A 508 5.05 -14.65 3.97
C LEU A 508 4.55 -14.35 5.41
N ILE A 509 5.34 -13.65 6.23
CA ILE A 509 5.07 -13.33 7.64
C ILE A 509 4.69 -11.85 7.85
N GLY A 510 5.39 -10.89 7.25
CA GLY A 510 5.19 -9.43 7.39
C GLY A 510 3.80 -8.86 7.02
N PRO A 511 3.20 -9.18 5.86
CA PRO A 511 1.90 -8.69 5.39
C PRO A 511 0.76 -9.20 6.27
N ARG A 512 0.92 -10.38 6.86
CA ARG A 512 -0.08 -10.93 7.78
C ARG A 512 -0.06 -10.22 9.14
N ARG A 513 1.07 -9.61 9.54
CA ARG A 513 1.13 -8.77 10.75
C ARG A 513 0.54 -7.38 10.51
N LEU A 514 0.59 -6.84 9.27
CA LEU A 514 -0.19 -5.64 8.93
C LEU A 514 -1.70 -5.84 9.18
N LEU A 515 -2.24 -7.02 8.84
CA LEU A 515 -3.65 -7.36 9.06
C LEU A 515 -4.01 -7.66 10.53
N SER A 516 -3.09 -7.53 11.48
CA SER A 516 -3.38 -7.75 12.90
C SER A 516 -2.78 -6.65 13.74
N PHE A 517 -1.45 -6.55 13.81
CA PHE A 517 -0.75 -5.43 14.44
C PHE A 517 -1.27 -4.09 13.92
N GLY A 518 -1.35 -3.90 12.60
CA GLY A 518 -1.79 -2.62 12.04
C GLY A 518 -3.24 -2.30 12.33
N ALA A 519 -4.12 -3.30 12.32
CA ALA A 519 -5.52 -3.14 12.71
C ALA A 519 -5.67 -2.75 14.20
N LEU A 520 -4.84 -3.34 15.07
CA LEU A 520 -4.77 -3.00 16.49
C LEU A 520 -4.26 -1.56 16.72
N VAL A 521 -3.29 -1.09 15.92
CA VAL A 521 -2.85 0.32 15.96
C VAL A 521 -3.97 1.26 15.54
N TRP A 522 -4.74 0.94 14.49
CA TRP A 522 -5.91 1.73 14.09
C TRP A 522 -6.99 1.77 15.17
N ARG A 523 -7.24 0.64 15.84
CA ARG A 523 -8.17 0.58 16.99
C ARG A 523 -7.70 1.49 18.13
N ALA A 524 -6.40 1.50 18.44
CA ALA A 524 -5.85 2.42 19.44
C ALA A 524 -5.94 3.89 19.01
N ILE A 525 -5.75 4.21 17.71
CA ILE A 525 -5.99 5.56 17.18
C ILE A 525 -7.44 5.98 17.40
N GLU A 526 -8.41 5.12 17.07
CA GLU A 526 -9.84 5.38 17.31
C GLU A 526 -10.13 5.63 18.79
N GLN A 527 -9.59 4.80 19.68
CA GLN A 527 -9.81 4.93 21.13
C GLN A 527 -9.28 6.26 21.68
N ASN A 528 -8.10 6.69 21.22
CA ASN A 528 -7.44 7.92 21.71
C ASN A 528 -7.99 9.20 21.05
N CYS A 529 -8.39 9.14 19.78
CA CYS A 529 -9.00 10.27 19.07
C CYS A 529 -10.50 10.41 19.40
N GLY A 530 -11.15 9.30 19.74
CA GLY A 530 -12.59 9.19 19.84
C GLY A 530 -13.22 8.81 18.50
N ARG A 531 -14.09 7.80 18.53
CA ARG A 531 -14.79 7.21 17.37
C ARG A 531 -15.36 8.26 16.41
N THR A 532 -16.15 9.20 16.90
CA THR A 532 -16.80 10.22 16.06
C THR A 532 -15.81 11.14 15.36
N ALA A 533 -14.75 11.56 16.06
CA ALA A 533 -13.72 12.42 15.49
C ALA A 533 -12.90 11.66 14.44
N PHE A 534 -12.55 10.41 14.73
CA PHE A 534 -11.81 9.57 13.80
C PHE A 534 -12.61 9.26 12.53
N ASP A 535 -13.90 8.91 12.67
CA ASP A 535 -14.80 8.70 11.53
C ASP A 535 -14.88 9.97 10.65
N ALA A 536 -14.94 11.16 11.26
CA ALA A 536 -14.94 12.42 10.52
C ALA A 536 -13.65 12.67 9.73
N ILE A 537 -12.48 12.31 10.28
CA ILE A 537 -11.19 12.38 9.58
C ILE A 537 -11.21 11.49 8.34
N LEU A 538 -11.62 10.22 8.48
CA LEU A 538 -11.66 9.27 7.36
C LEU A 538 -12.62 9.73 6.26
N GLN A 539 -13.83 10.14 6.64
CA GLN A 539 -14.83 10.66 5.70
C GLN A 539 -14.36 11.95 5.01
N GLN A 540 -13.62 12.81 5.69
CA GLN A 540 -13.06 14.01 5.08
C GLN A 540 -12.01 13.64 4.04
N GLN A 541 -11.07 12.75 4.39
CA GLN A 541 -10.02 12.33 3.46
C GLN A 541 -10.59 11.68 2.20
N LEU A 542 -11.58 10.78 2.35
CA LEU A 542 -12.28 10.15 1.22
C LEU A 542 -13.01 11.15 0.30
N ARG A 543 -13.41 12.32 0.82
CA ARG A 543 -14.10 13.36 0.06
C ARG A 543 -13.15 14.35 -0.62
N THR A 544 -12.00 14.63 0.01
CA THR A 544 -11.12 15.73 -0.42
C THR A 544 -9.88 15.27 -1.15
N SER A 545 -9.53 13.98 -1.08
CA SER A 545 -8.31 13.45 -1.68
C SER A 545 -8.50 12.05 -2.26
N THR A 546 -7.68 11.74 -3.25
CA THR A 546 -7.49 10.37 -3.76
C THR A 546 -6.26 9.70 -3.14
N SER A 547 -5.44 10.45 -2.39
CA SER A 547 -4.26 9.88 -1.72
C SER A 547 -3.87 10.62 -0.44
N TRP A 548 -3.13 9.96 0.44
CA TRP A 548 -2.72 10.51 1.73
C TRP A 548 -1.46 9.84 2.28
N THR A 549 -0.82 10.54 3.22
CA THR A 549 0.38 10.12 3.94
C THR A 549 0.09 9.96 5.44
N THR A 550 1.01 9.33 6.17
CA THR A 550 0.95 9.29 7.63
C THR A 550 1.06 10.69 8.26
N GLN A 551 1.70 11.64 7.58
CA GLN A 551 1.73 13.04 8.01
C GLN A 551 0.36 13.72 7.88
N ASP A 552 -0.38 13.45 6.80
CA ASP A 552 -1.74 13.96 6.63
C ASP A 552 -2.66 13.43 7.74
N LEU A 553 -2.54 12.13 8.04
CA LEU A 553 -3.24 11.49 9.15
C LEU A 553 -2.86 12.11 10.50
N GLU A 554 -1.56 12.21 10.81
CA GLU A 554 -1.08 12.76 12.07
C GLU A 554 -1.53 14.22 12.25
N THR A 555 -1.48 15.02 11.19
CA THR A 555 -1.94 16.42 11.21
C THR A 555 -3.43 16.51 11.50
N ALA A 556 -4.24 15.65 10.88
CA ALA A 556 -5.68 15.58 11.14
C ALA A 556 -5.99 15.13 12.58
N LEU A 557 -5.25 14.15 13.10
CA LEU A 557 -5.39 13.67 14.47
C LEU A 557 -5.00 14.73 15.51
N LYS A 558 -3.90 15.45 15.30
CA LYS A 558 -3.47 16.58 16.14
C LYS A 558 -4.50 17.71 16.15
N ALA A 559 -5.15 17.96 15.01
CA ALA A 559 -6.22 18.95 14.93
C ALA A 559 -7.48 18.50 15.68
N ALA A 560 -7.82 17.21 15.63
CA ALA A 560 -9.00 16.65 16.27
C ALA A 560 -8.83 16.46 17.79
N GLN A 561 -7.65 16.03 18.23
CA GLN A 561 -7.34 15.76 19.64
C GLN A 561 -5.93 16.30 19.99
N PRO A 562 -5.80 17.62 20.26
CA PRO A 562 -4.49 18.26 20.45
C PRO A 562 -3.80 17.89 21.77
N ASP A 563 -4.55 17.44 22.77
CA ASP A 563 -4.01 17.10 24.10
C ASP A 563 -3.37 15.70 24.15
N PHE A 564 -3.56 14.89 23.13
CA PHE A 564 -2.93 13.57 23.04
C PHE A 564 -1.55 13.69 22.38
N ALA A 565 -0.58 12.94 22.91
CA ALA A 565 0.81 12.95 22.44
C ALA A 565 0.99 12.16 21.13
N TRP A 566 0.35 12.62 20.04
CA TRP A 566 0.38 11.96 18.74
C TRP A 566 1.79 11.74 18.20
N ASP A 567 2.71 12.70 18.41
CA ASP A 567 4.11 12.53 18.02
C ASP A 567 4.71 11.26 18.66
N THR A 568 4.52 11.09 19.98
CA THR A 568 5.02 9.93 20.72
C THR A 568 4.31 8.65 20.28
N PHE A 569 2.99 8.70 20.08
CA PHE A 569 2.21 7.55 19.63
C PHE A 569 2.67 7.05 18.26
N PHE A 570 2.81 7.94 17.27
CA PHE A 570 3.27 7.58 15.93
C PHE A 570 4.68 6.99 15.98
N LEU A 571 5.58 7.62 16.75
CA LEU A 571 6.94 7.11 16.94
C LEU A 571 6.96 5.69 17.51
N GLN A 572 6.08 5.35 18.46
CA GLN A 572 6.07 4.05 19.12
C GLN A 572 5.35 2.95 18.33
N HIS A 573 4.24 3.29 17.67
CA HIS A 573 3.28 2.31 17.17
C HIS A 573 3.13 2.27 15.65
N VAL A 574 3.32 3.41 14.96
CA VAL A 574 3.23 3.47 13.49
C VAL A 574 4.62 3.31 12.88
N TYR A 575 5.58 4.08 13.38
CA TYR A 575 6.99 4.06 12.98
C TYR A 575 7.86 3.19 13.90
N GLY A 576 7.29 2.68 14.98
CA GLY A 576 7.97 1.81 15.94
C GLY A 576 7.54 0.35 15.81
N ARG A 577 7.95 -0.46 16.80
CA ARG A 577 7.75 -1.92 16.83
C ARG A 577 6.85 -2.38 17.97
N HIS A 578 6.23 -1.44 18.68
CA HIS A 578 5.49 -1.70 19.91
C HIS A 578 3.99 -1.72 19.65
N LEU A 579 3.30 -2.77 20.11
CA LEU A 579 1.85 -2.75 20.19
C LEU A 579 1.40 -1.69 21.21
N PRO A 580 0.30 -0.96 20.93
CA PRO A 580 -0.36 -0.16 21.96
C PRO A 580 -0.75 -1.04 23.16
N SER A 581 -0.55 -0.55 24.38
CA SER A 581 -0.79 -1.32 25.61
C SER A 581 -2.27 -1.67 25.85
N ASP A 582 -3.19 -0.95 25.20
CA ASP A 582 -4.65 -1.11 25.29
C ASP A 582 -5.28 -1.70 24.01
N ALA A 583 -4.44 -2.29 23.14
CA ALA A 583 -4.81 -2.84 21.83
C ALA A 583 -5.78 -4.02 21.89
#